data_AF-A0A2V8WN55-F1
#
_entry.id   AF-A0A2V8WN55-F1
#
_cell.length_a   1.000
_cell.length_b   1.000
_cell.length_c   1.000
_cell.angle_alpha   90.00
_cell.angle_beta   90.00
_cell.angle_gamma   90.00
#
_symmetry.space_group_name_H-M   'P 1'
#
loop_
_entity.id
_entity.type
_entity.pdbx_description
1 polymer ?
#
loop_
_entity_poly.entity_id
_entity_poly.type
_entity_poly.pdbx_seq_one_letter_code
_entity_poly.pdbx_strand_id
1 'polypeptide(L)'
;FEVFPAILVVGGSFAATQWFWSNYMDSNLVDIAAGIVSMIATLLFLRFWQPKKIWRFADEPTVNAAEARASIKHFSAGQIAKAWMPFAILSAFVLVWGLPAVKLAMNQTTTPSFKVVMADGKVRPGPAGWDWPYLHAKVFRTAPVVQKPAAEAARFDFNWLTATGTGCFFAALFAGVILGLKPGKMFQIFGRTLYRLRFAIVAMTCMLGLGYVTRYSGMDAILGLAFTRTGWFFPFFGTFIGWLGVALTGSDTSSNALFGGLQKITAQQLNLSPVLMCAANSAGGVMGKMVDAQSICIATAATNQVGNEGSIFRFVFWHSVALAAIVGIIVMFYAYVFPQFIPNGLNFIH
;
A
#
# COMPACT_ATOMS: atom_id res chain seq x y z
N PHE A 1 9.93 24.28 11.24
CA PHE A 1 11.04 24.12 10.28
C PHE A 1 12.28 23.45 10.85
N GLU A 2 12.48 23.39 12.16
CA GLU A 2 13.73 22.88 12.75
C GLU A 2 13.99 21.39 12.48
N VAL A 3 12.94 20.58 12.35
CA VAL A 3 13.03 19.14 12.01
C VAL A 3 13.10 18.86 10.50
N PHE A 4 13.03 19.90 9.67
CA PHE A 4 13.02 19.75 8.21
C PHE A 4 14.21 18.96 7.65
N PRO A 5 15.46 19.14 8.13
CA PRO A 5 16.59 18.32 7.67
C PRO A 5 16.40 16.83 7.91
N ALA A 6 15.87 16.44 9.09
CA ALA A 6 15.59 15.04 9.39
C ALA A 6 14.46 14.49 8.49
N ILE A 7 13.41 15.28 8.25
CA ILE A 7 12.31 14.90 7.33
C ILE A 7 12.85 14.72 5.91
N LEU A 8 13.73 15.59 5.44
CA LEU A 8 14.36 15.48 4.12
C LEU A 8 15.23 14.23 4.00
N VAL A 9 16.01 13.89 5.02
CA VAL A 9 16.84 12.67 5.01
C VAL A 9 15.95 11.43 4.97
N VAL A 10 14.94 11.36 5.83
CA VAL A 10 13.98 10.24 5.85
C VAL A 10 13.26 10.12 4.51
N GLY A 11 12.62 11.19 4.05
CA GLY A 11 11.83 11.19 2.83
C GLY A 11 12.67 10.98 1.57
N GLY A 12 13.84 11.62 1.50
CA GLY A 12 14.76 11.52 0.37
C GLY A 12 15.37 10.12 0.24
N SER A 13 15.87 9.54 1.34
CA SER A 13 16.40 8.17 1.33
C SER A 13 15.33 7.13 1.03
N PHE A 14 14.12 7.31 1.57
CA PHE A 14 12.97 6.45 1.28
C PHE A 14 12.60 6.52 -0.21
N ALA A 15 12.34 7.71 -0.73
CA ALA A 15 11.94 7.92 -2.12
C ALA A 15 13.01 7.47 -3.13
N ALA A 16 14.29 7.77 -2.87
CA ALA A 16 15.39 7.33 -3.73
C ALA A 16 15.51 5.81 -3.78
N THR A 17 15.35 5.15 -2.64
CA THR A 17 15.38 3.68 -2.57
C THR A 17 14.16 3.07 -3.26
N GLN A 18 12.97 3.63 -3.08
CA GLN A 18 11.77 3.17 -3.78
C GLN A 18 11.94 3.30 -5.30
N TRP A 19 12.43 4.46 -5.76
CA TRP A 19 12.70 4.70 -7.17
C TRP A 19 13.73 3.71 -7.72
N PHE A 20 14.86 3.52 -7.04
CA PHE A 20 15.88 2.57 -7.47
C PHE A 20 15.35 1.14 -7.51
N TRP A 21 14.69 0.68 -6.45
CA TRP A 21 14.22 -0.69 -6.35
C TRP A 21 13.15 -1.01 -7.40
N SER A 22 12.18 -0.10 -7.58
CA SER A 22 11.08 -0.30 -8.54
C SER A 22 11.53 -0.24 -10.00
N ASN A 23 12.62 0.47 -10.31
CA ASN A 23 13.15 0.57 -11.68
C ASN A 23 14.19 -0.50 -12.02
N TYR A 24 15.00 -0.94 -11.05
CA TYR A 24 16.18 -1.79 -11.30
C TYR A 24 16.14 -3.19 -10.67
N MET A 25 15.24 -3.47 -9.72
CA MET A 25 15.17 -4.77 -9.03
C MET A 25 13.85 -5.49 -9.27
N ASP A 26 12.78 -5.12 -8.54
CA ASP A 26 11.46 -5.75 -8.63
C ASP A 26 10.38 -4.87 -7.95
N SER A 27 9.12 -5.31 -7.93
CA SER A 27 8.00 -4.55 -7.34
C SER A 27 7.50 -5.06 -5.98
N ASN A 28 8.00 -6.19 -5.46
CA ASN A 28 7.47 -6.85 -4.26
C ASN A 28 8.06 -6.32 -2.95
N LEU A 29 9.33 -5.89 -2.96
CA LEU A 29 10.08 -5.54 -1.74
C LEU A 29 10.42 -4.04 -1.62
N VAL A 30 9.90 -3.22 -2.54
CA VAL A 30 10.21 -1.79 -2.70
C VAL A 30 10.09 -1.03 -1.37
N ASP A 31 8.96 -1.14 -0.68
CA ASP A 31 8.71 -0.39 0.55
C ASP A 31 9.49 -0.90 1.76
N ILE A 32 9.80 -2.20 1.80
CA ILE A 32 10.58 -2.80 2.89
C ILE A 32 12.03 -2.35 2.79
N ALA A 33 12.61 -2.44 1.58
CA ALA A 33 13.96 -1.96 1.32
C ALA A 33 14.07 -0.45 1.63
N ALA A 34 13.13 0.35 1.14
CA ALA A 34 13.09 1.78 1.40
C ALA A 34 12.96 2.13 2.89
N GLY A 35 12.15 1.39 3.65
CA GLY A 35 11.99 1.57 5.09
C GLY A 35 13.27 1.24 5.88
N ILE A 36 13.99 0.17 5.52
CA ILE A 36 15.25 -0.19 6.17
C ILE A 36 16.33 0.86 5.87
N VAL A 37 16.49 1.24 4.60
CA VAL A 37 17.48 2.24 4.19
C VAL A 37 17.18 3.60 4.83
N SER A 38 15.92 4.03 4.87
CA SER A 38 15.55 5.31 5.49
C SER A 38 15.77 5.31 7.00
N MET A 39 15.48 4.21 7.68
CA MET A 39 15.76 4.05 9.10
C MET A 39 17.27 4.14 9.39
N ILE A 40 18.11 3.42 8.63
CA ILE A 40 19.57 3.47 8.79
C ILE A 40 20.11 4.87 8.49
N ALA A 41 19.68 5.48 7.38
CA ALA A 41 20.09 6.83 7.01
C ALA A 41 19.73 7.86 8.09
N THR A 42 18.53 7.74 8.67
CA THR A 42 18.07 8.62 9.74
C THR A 42 18.87 8.43 11.01
N LEU A 43 19.15 7.17 11.41
CA LEU A 43 19.98 6.87 12.58
C LEU A 43 21.40 7.43 12.43
N LEU A 44 22.02 7.26 11.26
CA LEU A 44 23.33 7.81 10.97
C LEU A 44 23.31 9.34 10.97
N PHE A 45 22.31 9.96 10.34
CA PHE A 45 22.18 11.41 10.30
C PHE A 45 21.99 12.02 11.70
N LEU A 46 21.09 11.45 12.51
CA LEU A 46 20.84 11.90 13.89
C LEU A 46 22.02 11.67 14.84
N ARG A 47 23.01 10.84 14.45
CA ARG A 47 24.27 10.71 15.20
C ARG A 47 25.15 11.95 15.06
N PHE A 48 25.04 12.67 13.94
CA PHE A 48 25.85 13.86 13.64
C PHE A 48 25.05 15.16 13.74
N TRP A 49 23.73 15.10 13.66
CA TRP A 49 22.85 16.26 13.64
C TRP A 49 21.77 16.20 14.71
N GLN A 50 21.49 17.33 15.35
CA GLN A 50 20.43 17.52 16.33
C GLN A 50 19.74 18.88 16.11
N PRO A 51 18.42 18.99 16.36
CA PRO A 51 17.71 20.26 16.22
C PRO A 51 18.22 21.28 17.25
N LYS A 52 18.32 22.56 16.84
CA LYS A 52 18.80 23.65 17.70
C LYS A 52 17.91 23.88 18.92
N LYS A 53 16.60 23.64 18.77
CA LYS A 53 15.61 23.71 19.84
C LYS A 53 14.92 22.37 19.94
N ILE A 54 14.93 21.79 21.14
CA ILE A 54 14.20 20.55 21.42
C ILE A 54 12.78 20.95 21.80
N TRP A 55 11.80 20.56 20.99
CA TRP A 55 10.40 20.75 21.32
C TRP A 55 10.01 19.79 22.46
N ARG A 56 9.32 20.33 23.46
CA ARG A 56 8.81 19.60 24.64
C ARG A 56 7.41 20.06 24.94
N PHE A 57 6.62 19.20 25.56
CA PHE A 57 5.30 19.61 26.05
C PHE A 57 5.45 20.62 27.20
N ALA A 58 4.47 21.49 27.40
CA ALA A 58 4.51 22.55 28.43
C ALA A 58 4.72 21.99 29.84
N ASP A 59 4.30 20.74 30.06
CA ASP A 59 4.31 20.05 31.34
C ASP A 59 5.55 19.16 31.52
N GLU A 60 6.42 19.06 30.51
CA GLU A 60 7.63 18.26 30.57
C GLU A 60 8.76 19.05 31.26
N PRO A 61 9.37 18.49 32.32
CA PRO A 61 10.48 19.17 33.00
C PRO A 61 11.63 19.44 32.02
N THR A 62 12.28 20.60 32.18
CA THR A 62 13.48 21.00 31.43
C THR A 62 14.69 20.20 31.90
N VAL A 63 14.66 18.88 31.70
CA VAL A 63 15.82 18.01 31.89
C VAL A 63 16.90 18.42 30.90
N ASN A 64 18.07 18.81 31.38
CA ASN A 64 19.19 19.18 30.52
C ASN A 64 19.58 17.97 29.64
N ALA A 65 20.02 18.15 28.39
CA ALA A 65 20.33 17.00 27.51
C ALA A 65 21.38 16.04 28.12
N ALA A 66 22.25 16.58 28.98
CA ALA A 66 23.20 15.82 29.78
C ALA A 66 22.53 14.98 30.90
N GLU A 67 21.54 15.52 31.61
CA GLU A 67 20.78 14.81 32.64
C GLU A 67 19.84 13.76 32.04
N ALA A 68 19.29 14.03 30.85
CA ALA A 68 18.49 13.07 30.10
C ALA A 68 19.35 11.89 29.64
N ARG A 69 20.61 12.13 29.24
CA ARG A 69 21.59 11.07 28.96
C ARG A 69 22.02 10.30 30.20
N ALA A 70 22.21 10.99 31.32
CA ALA A 70 22.60 10.37 32.60
C ALA A 70 21.47 9.50 33.21
N SER A 71 20.22 9.82 32.91
CA SER A 71 19.04 9.05 33.33
C SER A 71 18.65 7.91 32.38
N ILE A 72 19.39 7.71 31.27
CA ILE A 72 19.20 6.53 30.42
C ILE A 72 19.62 5.31 31.21
N LYS A 73 18.63 4.53 31.67
CA LYS A 73 18.89 3.19 32.19
C LYS A 73 19.63 2.40 31.11
N HIS A 74 20.86 2.01 31.38
CA HIS A 74 21.62 1.12 30.52
C HIS A 74 20.94 -0.24 30.52
N PHE A 75 20.17 -0.52 29.48
CA PHE A 75 19.57 -1.83 29.27
C PHE A 75 20.64 -2.82 28.83
N SER A 76 20.55 -4.06 29.31
CA SER A 76 21.46 -5.10 28.84
C SER A 76 21.21 -5.40 27.36
N ALA A 77 22.25 -5.84 26.64
CA ALA A 77 22.12 -6.23 25.24
C ALA A 77 20.98 -7.24 25.01
N GLY A 78 20.76 -8.16 25.97
CA GLY A 78 19.65 -9.11 25.94
C GLY A 78 18.27 -8.48 26.10
N GLN A 79 18.12 -7.44 26.93
CA GLN A 79 16.86 -6.69 27.05
C GLN A 79 16.54 -5.91 25.78
N ILE A 80 17.56 -5.27 25.19
CA ILE A 80 17.42 -4.55 23.92
C ILE A 80 17.04 -5.55 22.82
N ALA A 81 17.75 -6.67 22.71
CA ALA A 81 17.45 -7.72 21.73
C ALA A 81 16.03 -8.26 21.89
N LYS A 82 15.59 -8.53 23.13
CA LYS A 82 14.23 -9.02 23.41
C LYS A 82 13.14 -8.00 23.04
N ALA A 83 13.40 -6.70 23.21
CA ALA A 83 12.47 -5.65 22.82
C ALA A 83 12.34 -5.50 21.29
N TRP A 84 13.46 -5.65 20.56
CA TRP A 84 13.49 -5.57 19.10
C TRP A 84 13.07 -6.85 18.40
N MET A 85 13.12 -7.99 19.10
CA MET A 85 12.86 -9.31 18.55
C MET A 85 11.53 -9.43 17.78
N PRO A 86 10.36 -8.93 18.26
CA PRO A 86 9.12 -9.05 17.49
C PRO A 86 9.17 -8.34 16.14
N PHE A 87 9.82 -7.17 16.09
CA PHE A 87 10.00 -6.41 14.85
C PHE A 87 10.98 -7.11 13.90
N ALA A 88 12.06 -7.69 14.43
CA ALA A 88 13.02 -8.45 13.64
C ALA A 88 12.38 -9.73 13.06
N ILE A 89 11.63 -10.48 13.86
CA ILE A 89 10.87 -11.66 13.42
C ILE A 89 9.86 -11.26 12.35
N LEU A 90 9.06 -10.21 12.59
CA LEU A 90 8.10 -9.71 11.62
C LEU A 90 8.78 -9.35 10.29
N SER A 91 9.88 -8.60 10.35
CA SER A 91 10.62 -8.19 9.16
C SER A 91 11.17 -9.40 8.39
N ALA A 92 11.74 -10.37 9.10
CA ALA A 92 12.25 -11.60 8.48
C ALA A 92 11.12 -12.41 7.82
N PHE A 93 9.99 -12.61 8.50
CA PHE A 93 8.85 -13.33 7.94
C PHE A 93 8.27 -12.61 6.73
N VAL A 94 8.09 -11.29 6.78
CA VAL A 94 7.56 -10.51 5.66
C VAL A 94 8.51 -10.53 4.47
N LEU A 95 9.83 -10.43 4.70
CA LEU A 95 10.84 -10.58 3.65
C LEU A 95 10.76 -11.97 3.01
N VAL A 96 10.77 -13.04 3.82
CA VAL A 96 10.71 -14.42 3.35
C VAL A 96 9.41 -14.68 2.58
N TRP A 97 8.25 -14.26 3.09
CA TRP A 97 6.96 -14.35 2.39
C TRP A 97 6.90 -13.46 1.14
N GLY A 98 7.67 -12.38 1.10
CA GLY A 98 7.73 -11.44 -0.01
C GLY A 98 8.52 -11.97 -1.21
N LEU A 99 9.49 -12.85 -0.97
CA LEU A 99 10.40 -13.39 -1.99
C LEU A 99 9.62 -14.18 -3.06
N PRO A 100 9.85 -13.91 -4.36
CA PRO A 100 9.19 -14.65 -5.45
C PRO A 100 9.38 -16.17 -5.34
N ALA A 101 10.59 -16.64 -5.02
CA ALA A 101 10.87 -18.07 -4.89
C ALA A 101 9.99 -18.76 -3.83
N VAL A 102 9.79 -18.10 -2.69
CA VAL A 102 8.97 -18.61 -1.58
C VAL A 102 7.49 -18.58 -1.96
N LYS A 103 7.01 -17.47 -2.52
CA LYS A 103 5.63 -17.35 -3.02
C LYS A 103 5.31 -18.41 -4.06
N LEU A 104 6.19 -18.64 -5.04
CA LEU A 104 5.98 -19.66 -6.06
C LEU A 104 5.97 -21.07 -5.46
N ALA A 105 6.90 -21.40 -4.57
CA ALA A 105 6.93 -22.70 -3.90
C ALA A 105 5.66 -22.97 -3.10
N MET A 106 5.17 -21.98 -2.35
CA MET A 106 3.93 -22.09 -1.58
C MET A 106 2.71 -22.21 -2.51
N ASN A 107 2.62 -21.36 -3.53
CA ASN A 107 1.52 -21.38 -4.50
C ASN A 107 1.45 -22.72 -5.23
N GLN A 108 2.57 -23.37 -5.59
CA GLN A 108 2.55 -24.71 -6.19
C GLN A 108 1.76 -25.72 -5.34
N THR A 109 1.79 -25.58 -4.02
CA THR A 109 1.11 -26.49 -3.08
C THR A 109 -0.29 -26.02 -2.67
N THR A 110 -0.56 -24.72 -2.60
CA THR A 110 -1.82 -24.18 -2.07
C THR A 110 -2.78 -23.64 -3.13
N THR A 111 -2.25 -23.18 -4.26
CA THR A 111 -3.02 -22.51 -5.31
C THR A 111 -2.59 -23.10 -6.64
N PRO A 112 -3.25 -24.18 -7.14
CA PRO A 112 -2.88 -24.77 -8.42
C PRO A 112 -2.94 -23.68 -9.50
N SER A 113 -1.77 -23.19 -9.92
CA SER A 113 -1.65 -22.47 -11.18
C SER A 113 -1.84 -23.54 -12.25
N PHE A 114 -3.08 -23.68 -12.72
CA PHE A 114 -3.31 -24.53 -13.87
C PHE A 114 -2.48 -23.96 -15.02
N LYS A 115 -1.43 -24.70 -15.35
CA LYS A 115 -0.70 -24.71 -16.61
C LYS A 115 -1.59 -24.17 -17.73
N VAL A 116 -1.35 -22.93 -18.17
CA VAL A 116 -2.07 -22.34 -19.32
C VAL A 116 -1.32 -22.78 -20.56
N VAL A 117 -2.03 -23.47 -21.46
CA VAL A 117 -1.55 -23.74 -22.82
C VAL A 117 -1.74 -22.45 -23.61
N MET A 118 -0.65 -21.79 -23.99
CA MET A 118 -0.72 -20.63 -24.88
C MET A 118 -1.07 -21.06 -26.30
N ALA A 119 -1.43 -20.10 -27.16
CA ALA A 119 -1.79 -20.35 -28.56
C ALA A 119 -0.66 -21.01 -29.39
N ASP A 120 0.57 -21.06 -28.86
CA ASP A 120 1.73 -21.76 -29.40
C ASP A 120 1.84 -23.23 -28.94
N GLY A 121 0.85 -23.74 -28.19
CA GLY A 121 0.83 -25.09 -27.63
C GLY A 121 1.76 -25.29 -26.42
N LYS A 122 2.48 -24.25 -25.98
CA LYS A 122 3.42 -24.36 -24.84
C LYS A 122 2.69 -24.13 -23.53
N VAL A 123 2.97 -25.02 -22.60
CA VAL A 123 2.46 -24.94 -21.24
C VAL A 123 3.30 -23.96 -20.43
N ARG A 124 2.71 -22.81 -20.08
CA ARG A 124 3.33 -21.83 -19.18
C ARG A 124 2.57 -21.78 -17.85
N PRO A 125 3.22 -21.46 -16.73
CA PRO A 125 2.50 -21.18 -15.49
C PRO A 125 1.52 -20.03 -15.74
N GLY A 126 0.22 -20.35 -15.63
CA GLY A 126 -0.84 -19.38 -15.82
C GLY A 126 -1.06 -18.50 -14.60
N PRO A 127 -1.82 -17.40 -14.73
CA PRO A 127 -2.30 -16.66 -13.57
C PRO A 127 -3.08 -17.60 -12.65
N ALA A 128 -2.71 -17.63 -11.38
CA ALA A 128 -3.35 -18.46 -10.36
C ALA A 128 -4.84 -18.07 -10.17
N GLY A 129 -5.68 -19.06 -9.90
CA GLY A 129 -7.08 -18.82 -9.53
C GLY A 129 -8.08 -19.81 -10.11
N TRP A 130 -9.29 -19.76 -9.55
CA TRP A 130 -10.43 -20.58 -9.92
C TRP A 130 -11.29 -19.80 -10.91
N ASP A 131 -11.67 -20.44 -12.02
CA ASP A 131 -12.64 -19.85 -12.94
C ASP A 131 -13.98 -19.69 -12.22
N TRP A 132 -14.50 -18.46 -12.18
CA TRP A 132 -15.72 -18.18 -11.44
C TRP A 132 -16.90 -18.88 -12.13
N PRO A 133 -17.66 -19.72 -11.40
CA PRO A 133 -18.78 -20.43 -12.00
C PRO A 133 -19.78 -19.41 -12.55
N TYR A 134 -20.28 -19.66 -13.76
CA TYR A 134 -21.27 -18.85 -14.48
C TYR A 134 -20.82 -17.49 -15.02
N LEU A 135 -19.64 -16.97 -14.68
CA LEU A 135 -19.16 -15.66 -15.17
C LEU A 135 -17.91 -15.75 -16.05
N HIS A 136 -17.08 -16.78 -15.86
CA HIS A 136 -15.86 -16.94 -16.64
C HIS A 136 -16.14 -16.93 -18.15
N ALA A 137 -15.47 -16.03 -18.87
CA ALA A 137 -15.59 -15.83 -20.32
C ALA A 137 -17.02 -15.52 -20.83
N LYS A 138 -17.93 -15.08 -19.95
CA LYS A 138 -19.29 -14.65 -20.32
C LYS A 138 -19.40 -13.16 -20.61
N VAL A 139 -18.48 -12.36 -20.08
CA VAL A 139 -18.40 -10.92 -20.35
C VAL A 139 -17.43 -10.68 -21.50
N PHE A 140 -17.86 -9.93 -22.51
CA PHE A 140 -17.00 -9.53 -23.62
C PHE A 140 -16.65 -8.05 -23.50
N ARG A 141 -15.37 -7.73 -23.63
CA ARG A 141 -14.93 -6.35 -23.85
C ARG A 141 -14.76 -6.14 -25.35
N THR A 142 -15.23 -5.00 -25.84
CA THR A 142 -15.21 -4.63 -27.26
C THR A 142 -14.56 -3.26 -27.45
N ALA A 143 -14.41 -2.82 -28.70
CA ALA A 143 -13.94 -1.48 -29.00
C ALA A 143 -14.89 -0.41 -28.40
N PRO A 144 -14.37 0.73 -27.89
CA PRO A 144 -12.97 1.16 -27.94
C PRO A 144 -12.07 0.61 -26.82
N VAL A 145 -12.62 -0.06 -25.80
CA VAL A 145 -11.91 -0.50 -24.58
C VAL A 145 -10.79 -1.50 -24.89
N VAL A 146 -11.05 -2.42 -25.81
CA VAL A 146 -10.06 -3.36 -26.34
C VAL A 146 -10.12 -3.35 -27.87
N GLN A 147 -8.97 -3.44 -28.53
CA GLN A 147 -8.91 -3.36 -30.01
C GLN A 147 -9.57 -4.57 -30.70
N LYS A 148 -9.48 -5.75 -30.07
CA LYS A 148 -10.14 -6.97 -30.55
C LYS A 148 -11.12 -7.45 -29.47
N PRO A 149 -12.36 -7.83 -29.84
CA PRO A 149 -13.30 -8.43 -28.90
C PRO A 149 -12.66 -9.60 -28.17
N ALA A 150 -12.60 -9.50 -26.85
CA ALA A 150 -11.99 -10.52 -26.00
C ALA A 150 -12.94 -10.86 -24.86
N ALA A 151 -13.08 -12.15 -24.59
CA ALA A 151 -13.78 -12.62 -23.41
C ALA A 151 -12.95 -12.26 -22.17
N GLU A 152 -13.57 -11.54 -21.23
CA GLU A 152 -12.95 -11.15 -19.97
C GLU A 152 -12.86 -12.39 -19.06
N ALA A 153 -11.66 -12.70 -18.60
CA ALA A 153 -11.44 -13.79 -17.66
C ALA A 153 -11.95 -13.39 -16.26
N ALA A 154 -13.01 -14.05 -15.79
CA ALA A 154 -13.44 -13.95 -14.40
C ALA A 154 -12.78 -15.07 -13.58
N ARG A 155 -11.71 -14.72 -12.88
CA ARG A 155 -10.93 -15.66 -12.05
C ARG A 155 -10.80 -15.15 -10.63
N PHE A 156 -11.00 -16.05 -9.66
CA PHE A 156 -10.80 -15.78 -8.25
C PHE A 156 -9.49 -16.41 -7.77
N ASP A 157 -8.51 -15.57 -7.44
CA ASP A 157 -7.21 -16.04 -6.95
C ASP A 157 -7.24 -16.17 -5.42
N PHE A 158 -7.23 -17.41 -4.92
CA PHE A 158 -7.30 -17.69 -3.48
C PHE A 158 -5.91 -17.91 -2.86
N ASN A 159 -5.18 -16.80 -2.69
CA ASN A 159 -3.81 -16.80 -2.16
C ASN A 159 -3.75 -16.70 -0.63
N TRP A 160 -4.47 -17.57 0.08
CA TRP A 160 -4.58 -17.48 1.54
C TRP A 160 -3.23 -17.65 2.26
N LEU A 161 -2.37 -18.55 1.79
CA LEU A 161 -1.08 -18.83 2.45
C LEU A 161 0.01 -17.83 2.03
N THR A 162 0.00 -17.41 0.77
CA THR A 162 1.00 -16.48 0.20
C THR A 162 0.67 -15.01 0.40
N ALA A 163 -0.53 -14.68 0.89
CA ALA A 163 -0.86 -13.34 1.34
C ALA A 163 0.13 -12.87 2.42
N THR A 164 0.62 -11.63 2.28
CA THR A 164 1.58 -11.03 3.23
C THR A 164 1.06 -11.03 4.67
N GLY A 165 -0.25 -10.87 4.86
CA GLY A 165 -0.89 -10.92 6.18
C GLY A 165 -0.73 -12.26 6.90
N THR A 166 -0.63 -13.37 6.15
CA THR A 166 -0.41 -14.70 6.71
C THR A 166 1.00 -14.85 7.25
N GLY A 167 2.00 -14.28 6.54
CA GLY A 167 3.37 -14.16 7.07
C GLY A 167 3.42 -13.35 8.37
N CYS A 168 2.71 -12.21 8.43
CA CYS A 168 2.60 -11.41 9.66
C CYS A 168 1.93 -12.19 10.81
N PHE A 169 0.91 -13.00 10.51
CA PHE A 169 0.23 -13.83 11.49
C PHE A 169 1.18 -14.88 12.11
N PHE A 170 1.93 -15.60 11.26
CA PHE A 170 2.93 -16.55 11.75
C PHE A 170 4.06 -15.87 12.51
N ALA A 171 4.51 -14.69 12.07
CA ALA A 171 5.48 -13.89 12.80
C ALA A 171 5.00 -13.54 14.22
N ALA A 172 3.73 -13.13 14.35
CA ALA A 172 3.12 -12.83 15.64
C ALA A 172 3.01 -14.08 16.54
N LEU A 173 2.65 -15.23 15.96
CA LEU A 173 2.62 -16.50 16.68
C LEU A 173 4.03 -16.88 17.19
N PHE A 174 5.03 -16.82 16.32
CA PHE A 174 6.40 -17.19 16.66
C PHE A 174 7.01 -16.22 17.69
N ALA A 175 6.82 -14.90 17.49
CA ALA A 175 7.26 -13.89 18.45
C ALA A 175 6.57 -14.06 19.81
N GLY A 176 5.27 -14.39 19.82
CA GLY A 176 4.52 -14.61 21.05
C GLY A 176 5.02 -15.82 21.84
N VAL A 177 5.37 -16.92 21.16
CA VAL A 177 5.97 -18.11 21.79
C VAL A 177 7.32 -17.77 22.41
N ILE A 178 8.20 -17.07 21.69
CA ILE A 178 9.52 -16.69 22.23
C ILE A 178 9.40 -15.70 23.40
N LEU A 179 8.40 -14.83 23.40
CA LEU A 179 8.11 -13.95 24.53
C LEU A 179 7.51 -14.69 25.74
N GLY A 180 7.19 -15.98 25.62
CA GLY A 180 6.62 -16.79 26.70
C GLY A 180 5.13 -16.57 26.92
N LEU A 181 4.40 -16.09 25.91
CA LEU A 181 2.94 -15.96 26.00
C LEU A 181 2.29 -17.35 25.97
N LYS A 182 1.38 -17.60 26.90
CA LYS A 182 0.57 -18.82 26.92
C LYS A 182 -0.32 -18.87 25.66
N PRO A 183 -0.45 -20.03 24.97
CA PRO A 183 -1.26 -20.15 23.75
C PRO A 183 -2.70 -19.63 23.92
N GLY A 184 -3.34 -19.92 25.05
CA GLY A 184 -4.70 -19.45 25.33
C GLY A 184 -4.83 -17.92 25.33
N LYS A 185 -3.82 -17.20 25.83
CA LYS A 185 -3.81 -15.72 25.80
C LYS A 185 -3.62 -15.18 24.39
N MET A 186 -2.83 -15.86 23.57
CA MET A 186 -2.62 -15.49 22.17
C MET A 186 -3.91 -15.66 21.35
N PHE A 187 -4.61 -16.79 21.50
CA PHE A 187 -5.91 -17.00 20.85
C PHE A 187 -6.99 -16.05 21.37
N GLN A 188 -6.98 -15.71 22.65
CA GLN A 188 -7.89 -14.70 23.21
C GLN A 188 -7.66 -13.31 22.59
N ILE A 189 -6.41 -12.88 22.44
CA ILE A 189 -6.06 -11.62 21.79
C ILE A 189 -6.47 -11.63 20.32
N PHE A 190 -6.23 -12.75 19.62
CA PHE A 190 -6.64 -12.92 18.23
C PHE A 190 -8.16 -12.81 18.07
N GLY A 191 -8.94 -13.53 18.89
CA GLY A 191 -10.40 -13.48 18.88
C GLY A 191 -10.95 -12.08 19.20
N ARG A 192 -10.35 -11.39 20.19
CA ARG A 192 -10.72 -10.00 20.51
C ARG A 192 -10.43 -9.05 19.35
N THR A 193 -9.33 -9.27 18.63
CA THR A 193 -8.96 -8.49 17.45
C THR A 193 -9.93 -8.73 16.30
N LEU A 194 -10.30 -9.98 16.02
CA LEU A 194 -11.33 -10.31 15.02
C LEU A 194 -12.68 -9.67 15.35
N TYR A 195 -13.10 -9.73 16.62
CA TYR A 195 -14.35 -9.10 17.05
C TYR A 195 -14.30 -7.58 16.88
N ARG A 196 -13.16 -6.94 17.19
CA ARG A 196 -12.95 -5.50 17.00
C ARG A 196 -12.99 -5.10 15.54
N LEU A 197 -12.45 -5.93 14.64
CA LEU A 197 -12.35 -5.64 13.21
C LEU A 197 -13.53 -6.15 12.37
N ARG A 198 -14.52 -6.84 12.95
CA ARG A 198 -15.62 -7.50 12.20
C ARG A 198 -16.32 -6.61 11.19
N PHE A 199 -16.64 -5.37 11.56
CA PHE A 199 -17.33 -4.44 10.65
C PHE A 199 -16.41 -3.93 9.55
N ALA A 200 -15.12 -3.73 9.86
CA ALA A 200 -14.11 -3.38 8.86
C ALA A 200 -13.91 -4.53 7.86
N ILE A 201 -13.86 -5.78 8.32
CA ILE A 201 -13.72 -6.97 7.46
C ILE A 201 -14.92 -7.10 6.51
N VAL A 202 -16.15 -6.94 7.02
CA VAL A 202 -17.36 -6.96 6.20
C VAL A 202 -17.32 -5.83 5.16
N ALA A 203 -17.03 -4.60 5.58
CA ALA A 203 -16.95 -3.45 4.68
C ALA A 203 -15.89 -3.64 3.57
N MET A 204 -14.68 -4.09 3.91
CA MET A 204 -13.62 -4.38 2.93
C MET A 204 -14.04 -5.46 1.94
N THR A 205 -14.72 -6.52 2.40
CA THR A 205 -15.22 -7.60 1.54
C THR A 205 -16.29 -7.09 0.58
N CYS A 206 -17.23 -6.29 1.08
CA CYS A 206 -18.27 -5.65 0.26
C CYS A 206 -17.67 -4.68 -0.77
N MET A 207 -16.67 -3.87 -0.39
CA MET A 207 -16.00 -2.95 -1.32
C MET A 207 -15.22 -3.69 -2.41
N LEU A 208 -14.49 -4.75 -2.08
CA LEU A 208 -13.83 -5.61 -3.07
C LEU A 208 -14.86 -6.25 -4.00
N GLY A 209 -15.97 -6.76 -3.46
CA GLY A 209 -17.09 -7.28 -4.24
C GLY A 209 -17.66 -6.23 -5.20
N LEU A 210 -17.87 -5.00 -4.73
CA LEU A 210 -18.30 -3.88 -5.57
C LEU A 210 -17.30 -3.56 -6.69
N GLY A 211 -16.00 -3.65 -6.43
CA GLY A 211 -14.95 -3.53 -7.45
C GLY A 211 -15.10 -4.58 -8.57
N TYR A 212 -15.36 -5.84 -8.21
CA TYR A 212 -15.64 -6.88 -9.21
C TYR A 212 -16.95 -6.64 -9.96
N VAL A 213 -18.02 -6.24 -9.26
CA VAL A 213 -19.31 -5.94 -9.89
C VAL A 213 -19.16 -4.81 -10.90
N THR A 214 -18.53 -3.70 -10.52
CA THR A 214 -18.30 -2.53 -11.41
C THR A 214 -17.40 -2.86 -12.60
N ARG A 215 -16.42 -3.76 -12.43
CA ARG A 215 -15.57 -4.25 -13.54
C ARG A 215 -16.34 -5.13 -14.53
N TYR A 216 -17.10 -6.11 -14.05
CA TYR A 216 -17.78 -7.08 -14.91
C TYR A 216 -19.11 -6.57 -15.48
N SER A 217 -19.73 -5.57 -14.84
CA SER A 217 -20.87 -4.84 -15.42
C SER A 217 -20.45 -3.81 -16.47
N GLY A 218 -19.15 -3.57 -16.65
CA GLY A 218 -18.61 -2.59 -17.61
C GLY A 218 -18.71 -1.14 -17.16
N MET A 219 -19.08 -0.87 -15.90
CA MET A 219 -19.15 0.49 -15.36
C MET A 219 -17.76 1.16 -15.34
N ASP A 220 -16.71 0.42 -15.00
CA ASP A 220 -15.32 0.91 -15.04
C ASP A 220 -14.92 1.40 -16.43
N ALA A 221 -15.34 0.68 -17.47
CA ALA A 221 -15.12 1.01 -18.87
C ALA A 221 -15.88 2.25 -19.31
N ILE A 222 -17.18 2.35 -18.98
CA ILE A 222 -18.01 3.51 -19.34
C ILE A 222 -17.48 4.78 -18.67
N LEU A 223 -17.17 4.71 -17.37
CA LEU A 223 -16.59 5.83 -16.65
C LEU A 223 -15.21 6.19 -17.20
N GLY A 224 -14.37 5.20 -17.49
CA GLY A 224 -13.05 5.43 -18.08
C GLY A 224 -13.14 6.18 -19.41
N LEU A 225 -14.04 5.73 -20.29
CA LEU A 225 -14.33 6.41 -21.56
C LEU A 225 -14.87 7.82 -21.35
N ALA A 226 -15.77 8.04 -20.38
CA ALA A 226 -16.25 9.38 -20.07
C ALA A 226 -15.10 10.31 -19.62
N PHE A 227 -14.17 9.82 -18.80
CA PHE A 227 -13.02 10.59 -18.33
C PHE A 227 -11.97 10.88 -19.41
N THR A 228 -11.97 10.17 -20.53
CA THR A 228 -11.11 10.56 -21.69
C THR A 228 -11.37 11.99 -22.16
N ARG A 229 -12.59 12.51 -21.94
CA ARG A 229 -12.95 13.89 -22.28
C ARG A 229 -12.19 14.94 -21.48
N THR A 230 -11.59 14.57 -20.34
CA THR A 230 -10.70 15.47 -19.58
C THR A 230 -9.37 15.72 -20.31
N GLY A 231 -9.03 14.87 -21.29
CA GLY A 231 -7.89 15.05 -22.20
C GLY A 231 -6.58 15.20 -21.45
N TRP A 232 -5.84 16.27 -21.76
CA TRP A 232 -4.52 16.54 -21.21
C TRP A 232 -4.51 16.66 -19.67
N PHE A 233 -5.61 17.08 -19.05
CA PHE A 233 -5.71 17.19 -17.58
C PHE A 233 -6.00 15.87 -16.86
N PHE A 234 -6.20 14.78 -17.60
CA PHE A 234 -6.56 13.50 -16.99
C PHE A 234 -5.55 13.02 -15.92
N PRO A 235 -4.21 13.11 -16.07
CA PRO A 235 -3.30 12.65 -15.03
C PRO A 235 -3.48 13.35 -13.68
N PHE A 236 -3.80 14.64 -13.71
CA PHE A 236 -4.14 15.43 -12.51
C PHE A 236 -5.44 14.94 -11.87
N PHE A 237 -6.54 14.87 -12.64
CA PHE A 237 -7.84 14.43 -12.11
C PHE A 237 -7.88 12.93 -11.75
N GLY A 238 -7.13 12.10 -12.46
CA GLY A 238 -6.92 10.69 -12.15
C GLY A 238 -6.32 10.50 -10.77
N THR A 239 -5.40 11.37 -10.37
CA THR A 239 -4.87 11.37 -8.99
C THR A 239 -5.98 11.68 -7.97
N PHE A 240 -6.87 12.64 -8.28
CA PHE A 240 -8.02 12.96 -7.43
C PHE A 240 -9.10 11.87 -7.39
N ILE A 241 -9.23 11.04 -8.44
CA ILE A 241 -10.08 9.84 -8.41
C ILE A 241 -9.56 8.86 -7.35
N GLY A 242 -8.25 8.65 -7.31
CA GLY A 242 -7.60 7.83 -6.28
C GLY A 242 -7.83 8.38 -4.87
N TRP A 243 -7.63 9.70 -4.71
CA TRP A 243 -7.90 10.43 -3.47
C TRP A 243 -9.35 10.23 -3.00
N LEU A 244 -10.33 10.44 -3.88
CA LEU A 244 -11.75 10.26 -3.57
C LEU A 244 -12.05 8.82 -3.18
N GLY A 245 -11.49 7.86 -3.91
CA GLY A 245 -11.69 6.45 -3.61
C GLY A 245 -11.22 6.06 -2.21
N VAL A 246 -10.07 6.58 -1.76
CA VAL A 246 -9.58 6.28 -0.40
C VAL A 246 -10.24 7.13 0.67
N ALA A 247 -10.56 8.38 0.39
CA ALA A 247 -11.35 9.20 1.31
C ALA A 247 -12.68 8.54 1.68
N LEU A 248 -13.32 7.85 0.72
CA LEU A 248 -14.57 7.12 0.94
C LEU A 248 -14.37 5.72 1.55
N THR A 249 -13.31 5.01 1.15
CA THR A 249 -13.12 3.59 1.51
C THR A 249 -12.21 3.35 2.70
N GLY A 250 -11.34 4.30 3.04
CA GLY A 250 -10.26 4.16 4.03
C GLY A 250 -9.13 3.22 3.61
N SER A 251 -9.10 2.74 2.36
CA SER A 251 -8.15 1.70 1.93
C SER A 251 -7.71 1.87 0.48
N ASP A 252 -6.39 1.94 0.26
CA ASP A 252 -5.80 1.97 -1.08
C ASP A 252 -6.14 0.71 -1.88
N THR A 253 -6.17 -0.46 -1.22
CA THR A 253 -6.53 -1.73 -1.86
C THR A 253 -7.96 -1.71 -2.38
N SER A 254 -8.90 -1.20 -1.57
CA SER A 254 -10.31 -1.07 -1.98
C SER A 254 -10.46 -0.05 -3.09
N SER A 255 -9.80 1.10 -3.00
CA SER A 255 -9.81 2.14 -4.04
C SER A 255 -9.24 1.63 -5.37
N ASN A 256 -8.15 0.87 -5.33
CA ASN A 256 -7.57 0.25 -6.53
C ASN A 256 -8.50 -0.80 -7.15
N ALA A 257 -9.22 -1.57 -6.34
CA ALA A 257 -10.22 -2.50 -6.84
C ALA A 257 -11.41 -1.78 -7.51
N LEU A 258 -11.81 -0.61 -7.00
CA LEU A 258 -12.92 0.19 -7.53
C LEU A 258 -12.55 1.00 -8.78
N PHE A 259 -11.39 1.67 -8.77
CA PHE A 259 -11.03 2.66 -9.78
C PHE A 259 -9.79 2.30 -10.61
N GLY A 260 -9.01 1.28 -10.24
CA GLY A 260 -7.81 0.90 -11.00
C GLY A 260 -8.11 0.46 -12.44
N GLY A 261 -9.22 -0.25 -12.64
CA GLY A 261 -9.69 -0.63 -13.99
C GLY A 261 -9.99 0.59 -14.85
N LEU A 262 -10.72 1.56 -14.30
CA LEU A 262 -11.03 2.85 -14.93
C LEU A 262 -9.74 3.58 -15.32
N GLN A 263 -8.79 3.73 -14.39
CA GLN A 263 -7.52 4.43 -14.62
C GLN A 263 -6.74 3.81 -15.78
N LYS A 264 -6.66 2.48 -15.82
CA LYS A 264 -6.01 1.73 -16.89
C LYS A 264 -6.69 1.98 -18.23
N ILE A 265 -8.02 1.91 -18.29
CA ILE A 265 -8.78 2.08 -19.54
C ILE A 265 -8.60 3.50 -20.07
N THR A 266 -8.78 4.52 -19.23
CA THR A 266 -8.61 5.92 -19.65
C THR A 266 -7.19 6.20 -20.11
N ALA A 267 -6.18 5.66 -19.41
CA ALA A 267 -4.79 5.81 -19.81
C ALA A 267 -4.54 5.25 -21.22
N GLN A 268 -5.07 4.06 -21.53
CA GLN A 268 -4.94 3.44 -22.85
C GLN A 268 -5.60 4.27 -23.96
N GLN A 269 -6.75 4.89 -23.69
CA GLN A 269 -7.45 5.74 -24.66
C GLN A 269 -6.73 7.07 -24.91
N LEU A 270 -6.07 7.61 -23.88
CA LEU A 270 -5.32 8.86 -23.96
C LEU A 270 -3.85 8.67 -24.34
N ASN A 271 -3.43 7.44 -24.68
CA ASN A 271 -2.03 7.08 -24.94
C ASN A 271 -1.07 7.46 -23.79
N LEU A 272 -1.55 7.35 -22.55
CA LEU A 272 -0.77 7.54 -21.32
C LEU A 272 -0.30 6.18 -20.77
N SER A 273 0.75 6.18 -19.96
CA SER A 273 1.23 4.96 -19.30
C SER A 273 0.17 4.43 -18.32
N PRO A 274 -0.33 3.19 -18.49
CA PRO A 274 -1.26 2.60 -17.54
C PRO A 274 -0.62 2.35 -16.17
N VAL A 275 0.70 2.10 -16.13
CA VAL A 275 1.45 1.93 -14.89
C VAL A 275 1.44 3.24 -14.10
N LEU A 276 1.73 4.36 -14.77
CA LEU A 276 1.71 5.67 -14.15
C LEU A 276 0.33 6.02 -13.59
N MET A 277 -0.75 5.80 -14.36
CA MET A 277 -2.09 6.16 -13.92
C MET A 277 -2.62 5.25 -12.80
N CYS A 278 -2.29 3.95 -12.81
CA CYS A 278 -2.58 3.07 -11.68
C CYS A 278 -1.78 3.45 -10.43
N ALA A 279 -0.52 3.86 -10.60
CA ALA A 279 0.30 4.37 -9.49
C ALA A 279 -0.25 5.70 -8.95
N ALA A 280 -0.70 6.60 -9.83
CA ALA A 280 -1.35 7.86 -9.46
C ALA A 280 -2.62 7.64 -8.63
N ASN A 281 -3.40 6.59 -8.94
CA ASN A 281 -4.55 6.21 -8.14
C ASN A 281 -4.17 5.86 -6.69
N SER A 282 -3.08 5.10 -6.51
CA SER A 282 -2.58 4.75 -5.18
C SER A 282 -1.95 5.96 -4.47
N ALA A 283 -1.12 6.74 -5.18
CA ALA A 283 -0.45 7.91 -4.61
C ALA A 283 -1.44 9.01 -4.18
N GLY A 284 -2.45 9.28 -5.01
CA GLY A 284 -3.57 10.16 -4.63
C GLY A 284 -4.39 9.58 -3.49
N GLY A 285 -4.59 8.25 -3.49
CA GLY A 285 -5.26 7.51 -2.41
C GLY A 285 -4.63 7.70 -1.04
N VAL A 286 -3.30 7.65 -0.95
CA VAL A 286 -2.56 7.92 0.30
C VAL A 286 -2.88 9.32 0.83
N MET A 287 -3.03 10.32 -0.04
CA MET A 287 -3.44 11.66 0.39
C MET A 287 -4.89 11.68 0.88
N GLY A 288 -5.77 10.85 0.28
CA GLY A 288 -7.16 10.66 0.71
C GLY A 288 -7.31 10.04 2.10
N LYS A 289 -6.35 9.25 2.57
CA LYS A 289 -6.38 8.65 3.93
C LYS A 289 -6.44 9.70 5.05
N MET A 290 -5.91 10.89 4.83
CA MET A 290 -5.96 11.94 5.86
C MET A 290 -7.40 12.35 6.21
N VAL A 291 -8.33 12.23 5.25
CA VAL A 291 -9.73 12.64 5.42
C VAL A 291 -10.69 11.47 5.57
N ASP A 292 -10.19 10.24 5.53
CA ASP A 292 -11.04 9.07 5.69
C ASP A 292 -11.51 8.95 7.15
N ALA A 293 -12.77 8.57 7.32
CA ALA A 293 -13.40 8.54 8.63
C ALA A 293 -12.75 7.52 9.58
N GLN A 294 -12.17 6.43 9.06
CA GLN A 294 -11.55 5.40 9.90
C GLN A 294 -10.24 5.91 10.50
N SER A 295 -9.39 6.53 9.69
CA SER A 295 -8.13 7.13 10.12
C SER A 295 -8.35 8.25 11.13
N ILE A 296 -9.37 9.10 10.93
CA ILE A 296 -9.70 10.18 11.87
C ILE A 296 -10.16 9.63 13.21
N CYS A 297 -11.05 8.63 13.23
CA CYS A 297 -11.50 7.99 14.46
C CYS A 297 -10.35 7.29 15.22
N ILE A 298 -9.39 6.70 14.50
CA ILE A 298 -8.20 6.10 15.12
C ILE A 298 -7.30 7.20 15.70
N ALA A 299 -7.12 8.30 14.98
CA ALA A 299 -6.32 9.43 15.45
C ALA A 299 -6.92 10.06 16.71
N THR A 300 -8.23 10.34 16.75
CA THR A 300 -8.88 10.90 17.95
C THR A 300 -8.77 9.97 19.15
N ALA A 301 -8.93 8.66 18.95
CA ALA A 301 -8.75 7.68 20.03
C ALA A 301 -7.30 7.62 20.52
N ALA A 302 -6.31 7.71 19.63
CA ALA A 302 -4.89 7.66 19.98
C ALA A 302 -4.41 8.92 20.71
N THR A 303 -4.98 10.09 20.39
CA THR A 303 -4.62 11.38 21.00
C THR A 303 -5.53 11.78 22.17
N ASN A 304 -6.43 10.91 22.62
CA ASN A 304 -7.46 11.21 23.64
C ASN A 304 -8.33 12.43 23.30
N GLN A 305 -8.69 12.59 22.02
CA GLN A 305 -9.55 13.66 21.50
C GLN A 305 -10.88 13.12 20.94
N VAL A 306 -11.38 12.00 21.47
CA VAL A 306 -12.66 11.40 21.04
C VAL A 306 -13.79 12.44 21.14
N GLY A 307 -14.59 12.59 20.09
CA GLY A 307 -15.62 13.62 19.97
C GLY A 307 -15.18 14.89 19.22
N ASN A 308 -13.88 15.03 18.92
CA ASN A 308 -13.33 16.14 18.12
C ASN A 308 -13.05 15.76 16.65
N GLU A 309 -13.64 14.67 16.14
CA GLU A 309 -13.39 14.16 14.78
C GLU A 309 -13.63 15.23 13.71
N GLY A 310 -14.71 16.00 13.85
CA GLY A 310 -15.06 17.07 12.90
C GLY A 310 -14.07 18.24 12.88
N SER A 311 -13.44 18.55 14.02
CA SER A 311 -12.40 19.57 14.11
C SER A 311 -11.15 19.12 13.35
N ILE A 312 -10.71 17.89 13.60
CA ILE A 312 -9.57 17.30 12.90
C ILE A 312 -9.84 17.21 11.40
N PHE A 313 -11.01 16.68 11.00
CA PHE A 313 -11.42 16.60 9.60
C PHE A 313 -11.31 17.96 8.89
N ARG A 314 -11.90 19.02 9.47
CA ARG A 314 -11.91 20.35 8.85
C ARG A 314 -10.51 20.95 8.73
N PHE A 315 -9.61 20.63 9.67
CA PHE A 315 -8.22 21.06 9.60
C PHE A 315 -7.43 20.30 8.52
N VAL A 316 -7.54 18.97 8.47
CA VAL A 316 -6.76 18.14 7.54
C VAL A 316 -7.31 18.13 6.11
N PHE A 317 -8.58 18.48 5.91
CA PHE A 317 -9.22 18.47 4.58
C PHE A 317 -8.44 19.27 3.54
N TRP A 318 -8.10 20.51 3.85
CA TRP A 318 -7.38 21.37 2.91
C TRP A 318 -5.93 20.92 2.69
N HIS A 319 -5.28 20.37 3.71
CA HIS A 319 -3.96 19.76 3.58
C HIS A 319 -4.00 18.55 2.64
N SER A 320 -5.03 17.72 2.77
CA SER A 320 -5.25 16.53 1.95
C SER A 320 -5.48 16.89 0.48
N VAL A 321 -6.34 17.88 0.20
CA VAL A 321 -6.58 18.38 -1.16
C VAL A 321 -5.32 19.01 -1.76
N ALA A 322 -4.59 19.83 -1.00
CA ALA A 322 -3.37 20.46 -1.48
C ALA A 322 -2.28 19.43 -1.82
N LEU A 323 -2.10 18.41 -0.96
CA LEU A 323 -1.15 17.33 -1.21
C LEU A 323 -1.56 16.47 -2.40
N ALA A 324 -2.86 16.17 -2.57
CA ALA A 324 -3.36 15.48 -3.75
C ALA A 324 -3.11 16.29 -5.05
N ALA A 325 -3.25 17.62 -5.01
CA ALA A 325 -2.92 18.48 -6.13
C ALA A 325 -1.42 18.47 -6.46
N ILE A 326 -0.55 18.51 -5.45
CA ILE A 326 0.90 18.40 -5.64
C ILE A 326 1.25 17.07 -6.31
N VAL A 327 0.70 15.96 -5.82
CA VAL A 327 0.89 14.64 -6.44
C VAL A 327 0.34 14.64 -7.88
N GLY A 328 -0.82 15.23 -8.13
CA GLY A 328 -1.40 15.35 -9.46
C GLY A 328 -0.50 16.12 -10.43
N ILE A 329 0.14 17.20 -9.97
CA ILE A 329 1.11 17.97 -10.76
C ILE A 329 2.35 17.11 -11.04
N ILE A 330 2.87 16.39 -10.04
CA ILE A 330 4.01 15.48 -10.23
C ILE A 330 3.67 14.41 -11.28
N VAL A 331 2.48 13.81 -11.21
CA VAL A 331 2.02 12.81 -12.17
C VAL A 331 1.92 13.41 -13.57
N MET A 332 1.47 14.67 -13.72
CA MET A 332 1.48 15.39 -15.01
C MET A 332 2.90 15.56 -15.55
N PHE A 333 3.88 15.89 -14.70
CA PHE A 333 5.29 15.97 -15.11
C PHE A 333 5.82 14.63 -15.60
N TYR A 334 5.51 13.52 -14.91
CA TYR A 334 5.87 12.18 -15.37
C TYR A 334 5.16 11.82 -16.68
N ALA A 335 3.90 12.21 -16.85
CA ALA A 335 3.11 11.89 -18.04
C ALA A 335 3.63 12.59 -19.30
N TYR A 336 4.04 13.86 -19.20
CA TYR A 336 4.30 14.70 -20.38
C TYR A 336 5.74 15.21 -20.53
N VAL A 337 6.48 15.36 -19.42
CA VAL A 337 7.83 15.95 -19.45
C VAL A 337 8.90 14.89 -19.29
N PHE A 338 8.69 13.94 -18.37
CA PHE A 338 9.66 12.90 -18.06
C PHE A 338 9.09 11.47 -18.12
N PRO A 339 8.48 11.05 -19.26
CA PRO A 339 7.93 9.71 -19.41
C PRO A 339 8.99 8.61 -19.26
N GLN A 340 10.26 8.92 -19.51
CA GLN A 340 11.39 7.99 -19.35
C GLN A 340 11.66 7.54 -17.91
N PHE A 341 11.20 8.29 -16.90
CA PHE A 341 11.38 7.93 -15.49
C PHE A 341 10.24 7.07 -14.93
N ILE A 342 9.22 6.79 -15.75
CA ILE A 342 8.15 5.88 -15.37
C ILE A 342 8.74 4.46 -15.33
N PRO A 343 8.56 3.68 -14.24
CA PRO A 343 9.03 2.31 -14.18
C PRO A 343 8.39 1.48 -15.28
N ASN A 344 9.17 1.15 -16.30
CA ASN A 344 8.79 0.20 -17.33
C ASN A 344 9.23 -1.16 -16.81
N GLY A 345 8.39 -1.84 -16.04
CA GLY A 345 8.65 -3.16 -15.46
C GLY A 345 8.85 -4.30 -16.49
N LEU A 346 9.28 -3.98 -17.71
CA LEU A 346 9.45 -4.86 -18.86
C LEU A 346 10.91 -5.26 -19.14
N ASN A 347 11.90 -4.70 -18.43
CA ASN A 347 13.30 -5.10 -18.64
C ASN A 347 13.70 -6.41 -17.92
N PHE A 348 12.79 -7.05 -17.18
CA PHE A 348 13.09 -8.23 -16.35
C PHE A 348 12.61 -9.57 -16.94
N ILE A 349 12.03 -9.58 -18.14
CA ILE A 349 11.57 -10.80 -18.80
C ILE A 349 12.25 -10.89 -20.17
N HIS A 350 13.44 -11.49 -20.19
CA HIS A 350 14.03 -12.10 -21.38
C HIS A 350 13.99 -13.62 -21.24
#